data_AF-A0A067BR63-F1
#
_entry.id   AF-A0A067BR63-F1
#
_cell.length_a   1.000
_cell.length_b   1.000
_cell.length_c   1.000
_cell.angle_alpha   90.00
_cell.angle_beta   90.00
_cell.angle_gamma   90.00
#
_symmetry.space_group_name_H-M   'P 1'
#
loop_
_entity.id
_entity.type
_entity.pdbx_description
1 polymer ?
#
loop_
_entity_poly.entity_id
_entity_poly.type
_entity_poly.pdbx_seq_one_letter_code
_entity_poly.pdbx_strand_id
1 'polypeptide(L)'
;PYNSSNIALFQVNILDESDRSWVFFGWNYLAEWVVGLREVVSFQGDAGTITTISKQSKPMTLAIDDAGIPTRLSFVCQQCVRYVTGTIMLGAAVAALYALFVCRGAYEGANLFALNRLVGHAWVGRALLIVRGVTALWLLNTQPLELTAVGAGARFVAPPLAVVPTLLGASELSWLVYIMNDVLSCVTRQYTPFYAWKSSVAASAVAAVWTWAVPQDYTAYVRRRCTFVDMDLALTCISGHVELGRVSRISIDVALCVSCVLGTAVVERLLRPTLPSSRITSLFLNATSLYSSNLSYWAIGDEQYTDRMSAAMGGLFTWRYRGDMHLFDIKSWRHFVVAPETMCPFPASAVLPLHRIR
;
A
#
# COMPACT_ATOMS: atom_id res chain seq x y z
N PRO A 1 75.07 -11.26 -5.24
CA PRO A 1 75.00 -11.47 -6.70
C PRO A 1 73.57 -11.82 -7.12
N TYR A 2 72.73 -10.81 -7.35
CA TYR A 2 71.40 -11.01 -7.91
C TYR A 2 71.55 -11.15 -9.42
N ASN A 3 71.12 -12.30 -9.94
CA ASN A 3 71.16 -12.63 -11.35
C ASN A 3 70.28 -11.60 -12.10
N SER A 4 70.90 -10.68 -12.83
CA SER A 4 70.20 -9.66 -13.63
C SER A 4 69.71 -10.27 -14.93
N SER A 5 68.74 -11.19 -14.84
CA SER A 5 68.01 -11.64 -16.02
C SER A 5 67.20 -10.47 -16.53
N ASN A 6 67.52 -9.95 -17.70
CA ASN A 6 66.70 -8.94 -18.38
C ASN A 6 65.32 -9.54 -18.64
N ILE A 7 64.32 -9.06 -17.89
CA ILE A 7 62.92 -9.43 -18.09
C ILE A 7 62.41 -8.57 -19.24
N ALA A 8 62.01 -9.22 -20.33
CA ALA A 8 61.37 -8.56 -21.47
C ALA A 8 59.93 -9.04 -21.62
N LEU A 9 59.01 -8.10 -21.89
CA LEU A 9 57.62 -8.40 -22.17
C LEU A 9 57.45 -8.59 -23.69
N PHE A 10 57.05 -9.79 -24.11
CA PHE A 10 56.73 -10.05 -25.51
C PHE A 10 55.33 -9.55 -25.85
N GLN A 11 55.21 -8.86 -26.98
CA GLN A 11 53.96 -8.32 -27.51
C GLN A 11 53.80 -8.73 -28.96
N VAL A 12 52.58 -9.10 -29.34
CA VAL A 12 52.20 -9.41 -30.72
C VAL A 12 50.87 -8.72 -31.01
N ASN A 13 50.69 -8.22 -32.22
CA ASN A 13 49.39 -7.68 -32.64
C ASN A 13 48.38 -8.83 -32.73
N ILE A 14 47.17 -8.64 -32.22
CA ILE A 14 46.13 -9.68 -32.23
C ILE A 14 45.75 -10.12 -33.66
N LEU A 15 45.93 -9.24 -34.65
CA LEU A 15 45.75 -9.52 -36.07
C LEU A 15 47.00 -9.14 -36.86
N ASP A 16 48.15 -9.74 -36.50
CA ASP A 16 49.40 -9.56 -37.25
C ASP A 16 49.31 -10.24 -38.63
N GLU A 17 49.37 -9.45 -39.70
CA GLU A 17 49.32 -9.94 -41.09
C GLU A 17 50.52 -10.81 -41.47
N SER A 18 51.64 -10.68 -40.75
CA SER A 18 52.88 -11.41 -41.03
C SER A 18 52.85 -12.86 -40.54
N ASP A 19 52.00 -13.19 -39.55
CA ASP A 19 51.82 -14.54 -39.01
C ASP A 19 50.40 -15.07 -39.28
N ARG A 20 50.23 -15.72 -40.44
CA ARG A 20 48.95 -16.33 -40.85
C ARG A 20 48.41 -17.35 -39.85
N SER A 21 49.27 -18.04 -39.10
CA SER A 21 48.82 -19.05 -38.13
C SER A 21 48.22 -18.36 -36.91
N TRP A 22 48.83 -17.24 -36.49
CA TRP A 22 48.34 -16.43 -35.38
C TRP A 22 46.98 -15.77 -35.67
N VAL A 23 46.74 -15.31 -36.90
CA VAL A 23 45.46 -14.66 -37.29
C VAL A 23 44.23 -15.52 -36.96
N PHE A 24 44.32 -16.85 -37.13
CA PHE A 24 43.23 -17.76 -36.75
C PHE A 24 42.94 -17.69 -35.23
N PHE A 25 43.97 -17.74 -34.40
CA PHE A 25 43.82 -17.57 -32.95
C PHE A 25 43.34 -16.17 -32.59
N GLY A 26 43.86 -15.13 -33.23
CA GLY A 26 43.41 -13.75 -33.07
C GLY A 26 41.89 -13.58 -33.23
N TRP A 27 41.32 -14.19 -34.28
CA TRP A 27 39.87 -14.21 -34.48
C TRP A 27 39.10 -14.96 -33.39
N ASN A 28 39.62 -16.09 -32.88
CA ASN A 28 39.00 -16.78 -31.75
C ASN A 28 39.00 -15.90 -30.49
N TYR A 29 40.11 -15.19 -30.21
CA TYR A 29 40.21 -14.27 -29.09
C TYR A 29 39.23 -13.09 -29.23
N LEU A 30 39.07 -12.54 -30.43
CA LEU A 30 38.08 -11.49 -30.71
C LEU A 30 36.64 -12.01 -30.57
N ALA A 31 36.34 -13.22 -31.04
CA ALA A 31 35.04 -13.85 -30.85
C ALA A 31 34.72 -14.05 -29.36
N GLU A 32 35.70 -14.54 -28.58
CA GLU A 32 35.57 -14.68 -27.13
C GLU A 32 35.38 -13.33 -26.42
N TRP A 33 36.04 -12.27 -26.89
CA TRP A 33 35.82 -10.91 -26.39
C TRP A 33 34.41 -10.40 -26.68
N VAL A 34 33.90 -10.60 -27.90
CA VAL A 34 32.53 -10.20 -28.29
C VAL A 34 31.47 -10.91 -27.44
N VAL A 35 31.71 -12.17 -27.06
CA VAL A 35 30.79 -12.95 -26.19
C VAL A 35 31.03 -12.67 -24.69
N GLY A 36 31.98 -11.80 -24.34
CA GLY A 36 32.25 -11.39 -22.96
C GLY A 36 33.00 -12.44 -22.13
N LEU A 37 33.67 -13.40 -22.79
CA LEU A 37 34.55 -14.39 -22.14
C LEU A 37 35.97 -13.85 -21.92
N ARG A 38 36.30 -12.71 -22.55
CA ARG A 38 37.55 -11.96 -22.36
C ARG A 38 37.25 -10.47 -22.26
N GLU A 39 38.14 -9.74 -21.63
CA GLU A 39 38.11 -8.27 -21.56
C GLU A 39 39.38 -7.70 -22.19
N VAL A 40 39.28 -6.47 -22.71
CA VAL A 40 40.45 -5.73 -23.20
C VAL A 40 40.77 -4.66 -22.17
N VAL A 41 42.01 -4.69 -21.66
CA VAL A 41 42.46 -3.80 -20.59
C VAL A 41 43.62 -2.96 -21.11
N SER A 42 43.60 -1.67 -20.79
CA SER A 42 44.69 -0.74 -21.05
C SER A 42 45.41 -0.42 -19.74
N PHE A 43 46.64 -0.88 -19.61
CA PHE A 43 47.52 -0.53 -18.50
C PHE A 43 48.28 0.74 -18.86
N GLN A 44 48.02 1.82 -18.13
CA GLN A 44 48.68 3.10 -18.31
C GLN A 44 49.66 3.31 -17.15
N GLY A 45 50.93 3.51 -17.48
CA GLY A 45 51.96 3.82 -16.51
C GLY A 45 52.93 4.86 -17.05
N ASP A 46 53.90 5.22 -16.22
CA ASP A 46 54.85 6.29 -16.51
C ASP A 46 55.71 6.01 -17.76
N ALA A 47 55.97 4.73 -18.04
CA ALA A 47 56.79 4.27 -19.15
C ALA A 47 56.00 3.94 -20.43
N GLY A 48 54.68 4.15 -20.45
CA GLY A 48 53.84 3.93 -21.63
C GLY A 48 52.48 3.31 -21.36
N THR A 49 51.78 2.95 -22.43
CA THR A 49 50.46 2.31 -22.39
C THR A 49 50.53 0.94 -23.04
N ILE A 50 50.02 -0.08 -22.35
CA ILE A 50 49.96 -1.46 -22.84
C ILE A 50 48.49 -1.87 -22.92
N THR A 51 47.99 -2.10 -24.13
CA THR A 51 46.63 -2.59 -24.39
C THR A 51 46.69 -4.08 -24.67
N THR A 52 46.10 -4.89 -23.81
CA THR A 52 46.16 -6.36 -23.90
C THR A 52 44.81 -7.00 -23.66
N ILE A 53 44.58 -8.14 -24.29
CA ILE A 53 43.39 -8.96 -24.05
C ILE A 53 43.62 -9.92 -22.87
N SER A 54 42.63 -10.04 -21.99
CA SER A 54 42.70 -10.88 -20.80
C SER A 54 42.76 -12.36 -21.17
N LYS A 55 43.18 -13.19 -20.21
CA LYS A 55 42.88 -14.63 -20.23
C LYS A 55 41.37 -14.83 -20.28
N GLN A 56 40.92 -15.92 -20.89
CA GLN A 56 39.53 -16.33 -20.83
C GLN A 56 39.09 -16.49 -19.36
N SER A 57 38.04 -15.77 -19.00
CA SER A 57 37.42 -15.81 -17.68
C SER A 57 35.93 -16.05 -17.85
N LYS A 58 35.38 -17.00 -17.09
CA LYS A 58 33.93 -17.15 -17.03
C LYS A 58 33.35 -15.93 -16.34
N PRO A 59 32.23 -15.36 -16.82
CA PRO A 59 31.52 -14.32 -16.12
C PRO A 59 31.24 -14.78 -14.69
N MET A 60 31.55 -13.93 -13.71
CA MET A 60 31.23 -14.24 -12.33
C MET A 60 29.70 -14.34 -12.20
N THR A 61 29.21 -15.53 -11.87
CA THR A 61 27.80 -15.72 -11.55
C THR A 61 27.59 -15.28 -10.12
N LEU A 62 27.06 -14.08 -9.93
CA LEU A 62 26.55 -13.68 -8.63
C LEU A 62 25.18 -14.38 -8.45
N ALA A 63 25.16 -15.47 -7.71
CA ALA A 63 23.91 -16.00 -7.20
C ALA A 63 23.36 -14.97 -6.22
N ILE A 64 22.18 -14.41 -6.51
CA ILE A 64 21.48 -13.53 -5.57
C ILE A 64 21.09 -14.41 -4.39
N ASP A 65 21.58 -14.09 -3.20
CA ASP A 65 21.11 -14.73 -1.98
C ASP A 65 19.72 -14.19 -1.65
N ASP A 66 18.71 -15.05 -1.76
CA ASP A 66 17.32 -14.70 -1.44
C ASP A 66 17.19 -14.22 0.01
N ALA A 67 18.04 -14.73 0.94
CA ALA A 67 18.05 -14.29 2.33
C ALA A 67 18.59 -12.86 2.51
N GLY A 68 19.33 -12.35 1.52
CA GLY A 68 19.85 -10.99 1.48
C GLY A 68 18.82 -9.95 1.04
N ILE A 69 17.70 -10.36 0.42
CA ILE A 69 16.65 -9.43 -0.01
C ILE A 69 15.75 -9.09 1.19
N PRO A 70 15.67 -7.81 1.62
CA PRO A 70 14.89 -7.42 2.78
C PRO A 70 13.37 -7.49 2.50
N THR A 71 12.76 -8.65 2.72
CA THR A 71 11.31 -8.90 2.52
C THR A 71 10.46 -8.64 3.77
N ARG A 72 11.08 -8.26 4.88
CA ARG A 72 10.37 -8.10 6.18
C ARG A 72 9.24 -7.07 6.10
N LEU A 73 9.48 -5.92 5.47
CA LEU A 73 8.47 -4.86 5.35
C LEU A 73 7.30 -5.29 4.45
N SER A 74 7.60 -5.86 3.27
CA SER A 74 6.56 -6.32 2.35
C SER A 74 5.73 -7.45 2.96
N PHE A 75 6.36 -8.35 3.72
CA PHE A 75 5.65 -9.37 4.48
C PHE A 75 4.69 -8.77 5.51
N VAL A 76 5.14 -7.82 6.33
CA VAL A 76 4.28 -7.16 7.33
C VAL A 76 3.12 -6.42 6.66
N CYS A 77 3.37 -5.66 5.60
CA CYS A 77 2.34 -4.99 4.81
C CYS A 77 1.32 -5.99 4.24
N GLN A 78 1.80 -7.11 3.69
CA GLN A 78 0.94 -8.15 3.14
C GLN A 78 0.08 -8.82 4.23
N GLN A 79 0.66 -9.15 5.39
CA GLN A 79 -0.11 -9.72 6.51
C GLN A 79 -1.14 -8.71 7.04
N CYS A 80 -0.78 -7.43 7.11
CA CYS A 80 -1.72 -6.37 7.48
C CYS A 80 -2.90 -6.30 6.50
N VAL A 81 -2.64 -6.29 5.18
CA VAL A 81 -3.69 -6.30 4.16
C VAL A 81 -4.59 -7.54 4.31
N ARG A 82 -4.00 -8.73 4.49
CA ARG A 82 -4.78 -9.98 4.69
C ARG A 82 -5.65 -9.92 5.96
N TYR A 83 -5.08 -9.47 7.07
CA TYR A 83 -5.79 -9.32 8.33
C TYR A 83 -6.98 -8.35 8.17
N VAL A 84 -6.75 -7.14 7.67
CA VAL A 84 -7.82 -6.14 7.50
C VAL A 84 -8.91 -6.66 6.57
N THR A 85 -8.55 -7.27 5.43
CA THR A 85 -9.53 -7.86 4.50
C THR A 85 -10.36 -8.94 5.21
N GLY A 86 -9.72 -9.85 5.94
CA GLY A 86 -10.40 -10.91 6.68
C GLY A 86 -11.34 -10.38 7.76
N THR A 87 -10.93 -9.35 8.51
CA THR A 87 -11.77 -8.71 9.53
C THR A 87 -12.97 -8.00 8.91
N ILE A 88 -12.81 -7.32 7.76
CA ILE A 88 -13.92 -6.71 7.04
C ILE A 88 -14.91 -7.77 6.53
N MET A 89 -14.41 -8.89 5.98
CA MET A 89 -15.25 -10.03 5.57
C MET A 89 -16.01 -10.64 6.75
N LEU A 90 -15.35 -10.80 7.91
CA LEU A 90 -15.99 -11.28 9.13
C LEU A 90 -17.06 -10.30 9.62
N GLY A 91 -16.75 -9.01 9.66
CA GLY A 91 -17.73 -7.97 10.03
C GLY A 91 -18.93 -7.94 9.09
N ALA A 92 -18.73 -8.14 7.79
CA ALA A 92 -19.80 -8.27 6.81
C ALA A 92 -20.67 -9.52 7.05
N ALA A 93 -20.05 -10.66 7.35
CA ALA A 93 -20.78 -11.87 7.71
C ALA A 93 -21.61 -11.67 8.98
N VAL A 94 -21.06 -11.03 10.01
CA VAL A 94 -21.80 -10.68 11.23
C VAL A 94 -22.94 -9.71 10.94
N ALA A 95 -22.71 -8.66 10.15
CA ALA A 95 -23.77 -7.73 9.75
C ALA A 95 -24.92 -8.46 9.01
N ALA A 96 -24.60 -9.40 8.11
CA ALA A 96 -25.58 -10.23 7.43
C ALA A 96 -26.36 -11.13 8.39
N LEU A 97 -25.69 -11.77 9.35
CA LEU A 97 -26.35 -12.58 10.39
C LEU A 97 -27.32 -11.74 11.23
N TYR A 98 -26.92 -10.54 11.63
CA TYR A 98 -27.79 -9.62 12.36
C TYR A 98 -28.96 -9.13 11.50
N ALA A 99 -28.73 -8.79 10.23
CA ALA A 99 -29.77 -8.35 9.31
C ALA A 99 -30.85 -9.43 9.11
N LEU A 100 -30.44 -10.69 8.92
CA LEU A 100 -31.33 -11.81 8.60
C LEU A 100 -32.03 -12.38 9.85
N PHE A 101 -31.27 -12.70 10.90
CA PHE A 101 -31.79 -13.48 12.03
C PHE A 101 -32.26 -12.63 13.21
N VAL A 102 -31.62 -11.47 13.43
CA VAL A 102 -31.91 -10.60 14.60
C VAL A 102 -32.90 -9.50 14.23
N CYS A 103 -32.58 -8.73 13.20
CA CYS A 103 -33.37 -7.59 12.76
C CYS A 103 -34.54 -8.04 11.86
N ARG A 104 -34.46 -9.21 11.24
CA ARG A 104 -35.49 -9.80 10.35
C ARG A 104 -35.99 -8.80 9.29
N GLY A 105 -35.06 -8.04 8.70
CA GLY A 105 -35.36 -7.01 7.70
C GLY A 105 -35.63 -5.61 8.25
N ALA A 106 -35.80 -5.42 9.56
CA ALA A 106 -35.96 -4.11 10.19
C ALA A 106 -34.61 -3.45 10.50
N TYR A 107 -33.89 -3.00 9.47
CA TYR A 107 -32.58 -2.33 9.60
C TYR A 107 -32.40 -1.23 8.55
N GLU A 108 -31.47 -0.30 8.80
CA GLU A 108 -31.16 0.77 7.85
C GLU A 108 -30.15 0.30 6.79
N GLY A 109 -30.64 -0.04 5.60
CA GLY A 109 -29.81 -0.56 4.51
C GLY A 109 -28.71 0.40 4.04
N ALA A 110 -28.92 1.72 4.17
CA ALA A 110 -27.91 2.71 3.83
C ALA A 110 -26.60 2.54 4.62
N ASN A 111 -26.68 2.04 5.85
CA ASN A 111 -25.51 1.83 6.72
C ASN A 111 -24.60 0.71 6.20
N LEU A 112 -25.10 -0.21 5.36
CA LEU A 112 -24.27 -1.24 4.71
C LEU A 112 -23.25 -0.63 3.74
N PHE A 113 -23.56 0.50 3.10
CA PHE A 113 -22.59 1.20 2.25
C PHE A 113 -21.46 1.85 3.07
N ALA A 114 -21.65 2.03 4.38
CA ALA A 114 -20.63 2.50 5.30
C ALA A 114 -19.82 1.36 5.96
N LEU A 115 -20.02 0.09 5.55
CA LEU A 115 -19.41 -1.08 6.20
C LEU A 115 -17.90 -0.97 6.34
N ASN A 116 -17.17 -0.64 5.27
CA ASN A 116 -15.71 -0.50 5.31
C ASN A 116 -15.27 0.54 6.35
N ARG A 117 -16.03 1.63 6.47
CA ARG A 117 -15.76 2.71 7.41
C ARG A 117 -16.11 2.32 8.84
N LEU A 118 -17.28 1.72 9.06
CA LEU A 118 -17.76 1.32 10.38
C LEU A 118 -16.90 0.18 10.93
N VAL A 119 -16.87 -0.95 10.23
CA VAL A 119 -16.12 -2.16 10.65
C VAL A 119 -14.62 -1.87 10.70
N GLY A 120 -14.08 -1.14 9.72
CA GLY A 120 -12.67 -0.79 9.70
C GLY A 120 -12.23 -0.04 10.96
N HIS A 121 -12.94 1.03 11.33
CA HIS A 121 -12.59 1.77 12.54
C HIS A 121 -12.90 1.00 13.82
N ALA A 122 -13.98 0.22 13.81
CA ALA A 122 -14.49 -0.44 15.00
C ALA A 122 -13.75 -1.72 15.39
N TRP A 123 -13.34 -2.52 14.41
CA TRP A 123 -12.80 -3.88 14.61
C TRP A 123 -11.30 -3.96 14.36
N VAL A 124 -10.77 -3.13 13.46
CA VAL A 124 -9.36 -3.16 13.05
C VAL A 124 -8.57 -2.06 13.75
N GLY A 125 -9.10 -0.84 13.76
CA GLY A 125 -8.46 0.33 14.37
C GLY A 125 -7.52 1.10 13.44
N ARG A 126 -7.24 2.35 13.80
CA ARG A 126 -6.60 3.34 12.92
C ARG A 126 -5.22 2.92 12.41
N ALA A 127 -4.37 2.35 13.26
CA ALA A 127 -2.98 2.04 12.92
C ALA A 127 -2.86 1.06 11.74
N LEU A 128 -3.61 -0.05 11.78
CA LEU A 128 -3.58 -1.05 10.70
C LEU A 128 -4.25 -0.53 9.42
N LEU A 129 -5.26 0.34 9.55
CA LEU A 129 -5.83 1.04 8.38
C LEU A 129 -4.84 2.01 7.73
N ILE A 130 -3.99 2.70 8.53
CA ILE A 130 -2.91 3.55 8.01
C ILE A 130 -1.93 2.69 7.23
N VAL A 131 -1.45 1.59 7.82
CA VAL A 131 -0.51 0.68 7.15
C VAL A 131 -1.08 0.16 5.83
N ARG A 132 -2.37 -0.21 5.81
CA ARG A 132 -3.07 -0.63 4.59
C ARG A 132 -3.12 0.47 3.53
N GLY A 133 -3.53 1.68 3.91
CA GLY A 133 -3.57 2.83 3.00
C GLY A 133 -2.19 3.22 2.46
N VAL A 134 -1.16 3.20 3.30
CA VAL A 134 0.25 3.44 2.90
C VAL A 134 0.76 2.35 1.97
N THR A 135 0.37 1.10 2.18
CA THR A 135 0.73 -0.01 1.28
C THR A 135 0.13 0.22 -0.11
N ALA A 136 -1.14 0.64 -0.19
CA ALA A 136 -1.77 1.00 -1.46
C ALA A 136 -1.08 2.18 -2.16
N LEU A 137 -0.71 3.21 -1.38
CA LEU A 137 0.04 4.37 -1.84
C LEU A 137 1.39 3.96 -2.45
N TRP A 138 2.12 3.06 -1.81
CA TRP A 138 3.37 2.51 -2.36
C TRP A 138 3.12 1.72 -3.64
N LEU A 139 2.13 0.83 -3.66
CA LEU A 139 1.83 0.01 -4.84
C LEU A 139 1.40 0.85 -6.06
N LEU A 140 0.62 1.91 -5.87
CA LEU A 140 0.24 2.84 -6.95
C LEU A 140 1.43 3.63 -7.49
N ASN A 141 2.43 3.90 -6.64
CA ASN A 141 3.62 4.69 -6.99
C ASN A 141 4.87 3.83 -7.23
N THR A 142 4.71 2.53 -7.39
CA THR A 142 5.81 1.60 -7.70
C THR A 142 5.50 0.86 -8.98
N GLN A 143 6.36 0.99 -9.99
CA GLN A 143 6.19 0.25 -11.23
C GLN A 143 6.64 -1.21 -11.02
N PRO A 144 5.82 -2.21 -11.40
CA PRO A 144 6.27 -3.59 -11.43
C PRO A 144 7.38 -3.74 -12.47
N LEU A 145 8.48 -4.39 -12.09
CA LEU A 145 9.56 -4.76 -13.00
C LEU A 145 9.77 -6.26 -12.94
N GLU A 146 9.68 -6.90 -14.10
CA GLU A 146 9.97 -8.32 -14.26
C GLU A 146 11.36 -8.48 -14.89
N LEU A 147 12.21 -9.30 -14.28
CA LEU A 147 13.50 -9.65 -14.85
C LEU A 147 13.32 -10.85 -15.79
N THR A 148 13.35 -10.61 -17.09
CA THR A 148 13.20 -11.65 -18.12
C THR A 148 14.55 -12.03 -18.71
N ALA A 149 14.80 -13.34 -18.86
CA ALA A 149 15.97 -13.85 -19.57
C ALA A 149 15.79 -13.67 -21.08
N VAL A 150 16.80 -13.12 -21.76
CA VAL A 150 16.81 -12.92 -23.21
C VAL A 150 18.16 -13.36 -23.76
N GLY A 151 18.19 -14.53 -24.41
CA GLY A 151 19.43 -15.13 -24.89
C GLY A 151 20.40 -15.43 -23.74
N ALA A 152 21.61 -14.90 -23.83
CA ALA A 152 22.64 -15.02 -22.79
C ALA A 152 22.55 -13.93 -21.69
N GLY A 153 21.60 -13.00 -21.77
CA GLY A 153 21.45 -11.89 -20.83
C GLY A 153 20.08 -11.86 -20.14
N ALA A 154 19.87 -10.83 -19.32
CA ALA A 154 18.58 -10.54 -18.70
C ALA A 154 18.22 -9.06 -18.92
N ARG A 155 16.93 -8.76 -19.03
CA ARG A 155 16.41 -7.40 -19.13
C ARG A 155 15.21 -7.19 -18.23
N PHE A 156 15.09 -5.98 -17.70
CA PHE A 156 13.86 -5.54 -17.03
C PHE A 156 12.78 -5.25 -18.07
N VAL A 157 11.59 -5.81 -17.83
CA VAL A 157 10.38 -5.54 -18.60
C VAL A 157 9.36 -4.97 -17.64
N ALA A 158 8.83 -3.80 -17.99
CA ALA A 158 7.71 -3.21 -17.29
C ALA A 158 6.41 -3.62 -18.01
N PRO A 159 5.51 -4.38 -17.36
CA PRO A 159 4.21 -4.67 -17.94
C PRO A 159 3.36 -3.39 -18.02
N PRO A 160 2.43 -3.30 -18.98
CA PRO A 160 1.52 -2.18 -19.09
C PRO A 160 0.63 -2.08 -17.84
N LEU A 161 0.19 -0.87 -17.52
CA LEU A 161 -0.61 -0.59 -16.36
C LEU A 161 -1.99 -1.28 -16.49
N ALA A 162 -2.25 -2.28 -15.65
CA ALA A 162 -3.49 -3.03 -15.68
C ALA A 162 -4.63 -2.24 -14.99
N VAL A 163 -5.81 -2.23 -15.63
CA VAL A 163 -6.97 -1.45 -15.17
C VAL A 163 -7.47 -1.91 -13.80
N VAL A 164 -7.66 -3.22 -13.60
CA VAL A 164 -8.23 -3.78 -12.36
C VAL A 164 -7.33 -3.55 -11.15
N PRO A 165 -6.02 -3.87 -11.18
CA PRO A 165 -5.11 -3.56 -10.07
C PRO A 165 -5.01 -2.06 -9.76
N THR A 166 -5.09 -1.20 -10.79
CA THR A 166 -5.05 0.25 -10.60
C THR A 166 -6.30 0.76 -9.87
N LEU A 167 -7.49 0.33 -10.32
CA LEU A 167 -8.75 0.66 -9.67
C LEU A 167 -8.80 0.13 -8.24
N LEU A 168 -8.33 -1.10 -8.03
CA LEU A 168 -8.23 -1.70 -6.70
C LEU A 168 -7.30 -0.86 -5.82
N GLY A 169 -6.07 -0.58 -6.25
CA GLY A 169 -5.13 0.26 -5.51
C GLY A 169 -5.69 1.65 -5.19
N ALA A 170 -6.36 2.30 -6.14
CA ALA A 170 -6.99 3.61 -5.94
C ALA A 170 -8.17 3.54 -4.95
N SER A 171 -8.92 2.44 -4.93
CA SER A 171 -9.97 2.20 -3.94
C SER A 171 -9.38 1.96 -2.54
N GLU A 172 -8.23 1.30 -2.45
CA GLU A 172 -7.51 1.05 -1.19
C GLU A 172 -6.90 2.34 -0.62
N LEU A 173 -6.63 3.36 -1.45
CA LEU A 173 -6.23 4.67 -0.95
C LEU A 173 -7.33 5.34 -0.09
N SER A 174 -8.60 4.96 -0.27
CA SER A 174 -9.72 5.48 0.55
C SER A 174 -9.58 5.16 2.04
N TRP A 175 -8.74 4.21 2.46
CA TRP A 175 -8.49 3.99 3.89
C TRP A 175 -7.89 5.23 4.57
N LEU A 176 -6.99 5.95 3.90
CA LEU A 176 -6.44 7.21 4.40
C LEU A 176 -7.53 8.28 4.53
N VAL A 177 -8.45 8.33 3.56
CA VAL A 177 -9.62 9.22 3.58
C VAL A 177 -10.56 8.87 4.74
N TYR A 178 -10.81 7.59 5.01
CA TYR A 178 -11.63 7.18 6.14
C TYR A 178 -11.02 7.58 7.49
N ILE A 179 -9.69 7.54 7.64
CA ILE A 179 -8.99 7.99 8.83
C ILE A 179 -9.08 9.51 8.99
N MET A 180 -8.86 10.25 7.90
CA MET A 180 -8.94 11.70 7.96
C MET A 180 -10.38 12.18 8.24
N ASN A 181 -11.38 11.52 7.66
CA ASN A 181 -12.78 11.75 7.99
C ASN A 181 -13.08 11.46 9.46
N ASP A 182 -12.46 10.42 10.04
CA ASP A 182 -12.64 10.09 11.45
C ASP A 182 -12.06 11.14 12.39
N VAL A 183 -10.85 11.64 12.10
CA VAL A 183 -10.24 12.74 12.86
C VAL A 183 -11.04 14.04 12.70
N LEU A 184 -11.44 14.37 11.47
CA LEU A 184 -12.22 15.58 11.19
C LEU A 184 -13.64 15.52 11.74
N SER A 185 -14.22 14.33 11.92
CA SER A 185 -15.60 14.16 12.42
C SER A 185 -15.83 14.81 13.78
N CYS A 186 -14.80 14.91 14.63
CA CYS A 186 -14.86 15.63 15.91
C CYS A 186 -15.16 17.12 15.74
N VAL A 187 -14.70 17.70 14.62
CA VAL A 187 -14.85 19.12 14.26
C VAL A 187 -16.06 19.32 13.35
N THR A 188 -16.20 18.51 12.29
CA THR A 188 -17.26 18.65 11.29
C THR A 188 -18.61 18.12 11.76
N ARG A 189 -18.63 17.20 12.74
CA ARG A 189 -19.84 16.70 13.41
C ARG A 189 -20.99 16.42 12.44
N GLN A 190 -22.08 17.20 12.50
CA GLN A 190 -23.29 17.03 11.69
C GLN A 190 -23.06 17.12 10.16
N TYR A 191 -21.94 17.71 9.72
CA TYR A 191 -21.58 17.78 8.30
C TYR A 191 -20.90 16.50 7.79
N THR A 192 -20.32 15.70 8.68
CA THR A 192 -19.56 14.49 8.33
C THR A 192 -20.32 13.52 7.41
N PRO A 193 -21.60 13.15 7.66
CA PRO A 193 -22.30 12.21 6.79
C PRO A 193 -22.44 12.69 5.34
N PHE A 194 -22.49 14.02 5.12
CA PHE A 194 -22.73 14.61 3.81
C PHE A 194 -21.48 14.60 2.91
N TYR A 195 -20.29 14.86 3.47
CA TYR A 195 -19.05 14.88 2.69
C TYR A 195 -18.27 13.56 2.76
N ALA A 196 -18.46 12.76 3.81
CA ALA A 196 -17.70 11.54 4.07
C ALA A 196 -17.63 10.59 2.87
N TRP A 197 -18.78 10.19 2.32
CA TRP A 197 -18.82 9.26 1.19
C TRP A 197 -18.36 9.91 -0.11
N LYS A 198 -18.71 11.19 -0.33
CA LYS A 198 -18.29 11.98 -1.50
C LYS A 198 -16.78 12.08 -1.59
N SER A 199 -16.13 12.37 -0.45
CA SER A 199 -14.68 12.51 -0.37
C SER A 199 -13.94 11.21 -0.70
N SER A 200 -14.47 10.05 -0.28
CA SER A 200 -13.88 8.74 -0.58
C SER A 200 -14.03 8.37 -2.05
N VAL A 201 -15.23 8.54 -2.61
CA VAL A 201 -15.47 8.30 -4.05
C VAL A 201 -14.62 9.25 -4.90
N ALA A 202 -14.58 10.54 -4.55
CA ALA A 202 -13.78 11.52 -5.26
C ALA A 202 -12.28 11.20 -5.18
N ALA A 203 -11.74 10.91 -3.99
CA ALA A 203 -10.32 10.59 -3.84
C ALA A 203 -9.92 9.36 -4.65
N SER A 204 -10.72 8.28 -4.60
CA SER A 204 -10.44 7.08 -5.38
C SER A 204 -10.56 7.31 -6.89
N ALA A 205 -11.56 8.08 -7.34
CA ALA A 205 -11.71 8.42 -8.75
C ALA A 205 -10.55 9.29 -9.26
N VAL A 206 -10.21 10.36 -8.54
CA VAL A 206 -9.11 11.26 -8.94
C VAL A 206 -7.77 10.53 -8.87
N ALA A 207 -7.54 9.67 -7.87
CA ALA A 207 -6.31 8.86 -7.80
C ALA A 207 -6.18 7.87 -8.97
N ALA A 208 -7.26 7.22 -9.37
CA ALA A 208 -7.26 6.34 -10.55
C ALA A 208 -6.96 7.13 -11.84
N VAL A 209 -7.64 8.26 -12.03
CA VAL A 209 -7.41 9.15 -13.18
C VAL A 209 -5.99 9.69 -13.20
N TRP A 210 -5.45 10.11 -12.05
CA TRP A 210 -4.08 10.59 -11.91
C TRP A 210 -3.05 9.51 -12.30
N THR A 211 -3.26 8.28 -11.84
CA THR A 211 -2.38 7.14 -12.14
C THR A 211 -2.39 6.80 -13.63
N TRP A 212 -3.53 6.94 -14.31
CA TRP A 212 -3.62 6.72 -15.76
C TRP A 212 -3.10 7.88 -16.60
N ALA A 213 -3.38 9.13 -16.19
CA ALA A 213 -2.97 10.32 -16.93
C ALA A 213 -1.45 10.50 -16.93
N VAL A 214 -0.82 10.15 -15.81
CA VAL A 214 0.64 10.20 -15.66
C VAL A 214 1.07 8.86 -15.05
N PRO A 215 1.33 7.80 -15.82
CA PRO A 215 1.82 6.53 -15.26
C PRO A 215 3.16 6.71 -14.53
N GLN A 216 3.43 5.90 -13.51
CA GLN A 216 4.72 5.92 -12.82
C GLN A 216 5.76 5.18 -13.67
N ASP A 217 6.80 5.90 -14.08
CA ASP A 217 7.96 5.36 -14.79
C ASP A 217 9.14 5.10 -13.85
N TYR A 218 9.82 3.97 -14.08
CA TYR A 218 11.09 3.61 -13.46
C TYR A 218 12.26 4.32 -14.15
N THR A 219 13.32 4.62 -13.40
CA THR A 219 14.59 5.04 -13.98
C THR A 219 15.61 3.93 -13.77
N ALA A 220 16.29 3.53 -14.85
CA ALA A 220 17.37 2.55 -14.76
C ALA A 220 18.52 2.96 -15.66
N TYR A 221 19.74 2.91 -15.14
CA TYR A 221 20.95 3.12 -15.92
C TYR A 221 22.10 2.27 -15.39
N VAL A 222 23.01 1.90 -16.29
CA VAL A 222 24.21 1.13 -15.96
C VAL A 222 25.38 2.08 -15.93
N ARG A 223 25.99 2.27 -14.76
CA ARG A 223 27.23 3.03 -14.58
C ARG A 223 28.13 2.26 -13.62
N ARG A 224 29.10 1.55 -14.19
CA ARG A 224 30.08 0.78 -13.41
C ARG A 224 31.07 1.74 -12.76
N ARG A 225 31.05 1.80 -11.44
CA ARG A 225 32.06 2.50 -10.62
C ARG A 225 32.57 1.54 -9.56
N CYS A 226 33.83 1.16 -9.66
CA CYS A 226 34.50 0.34 -8.67
C CYS A 226 35.46 1.20 -7.87
N THR A 227 35.39 1.11 -6.55
CA THR A 227 36.35 1.68 -5.62
C THR A 227 37.09 0.55 -4.94
N PHE A 228 38.42 0.60 -4.97
CA PHE A 228 39.25 -0.34 -4.22
C PHE A 228 39.26 0.09 -2.75
N VAL A 229 39.08 -0.87 -1.84
CA VAL A 229 39.35 -0.65 -0.41
C VAL A 229 40.84 -0.92 -0.18
N ASP A 230 41.30 -2.05 -0.71
CA ASP A 230 42.70 -2.44 -0.89
C ASP A 230 42.75 -3.31 -2.15
N MET A 231 43.72 -3.11 -3.04
CA MET A 231 43.79 -3.83 -4.34
C MET A 231 43.80 -5.34 -4.16
N ASP A 232 44.37 -5.81 -3.05
CA ASP A 232 44.53 -7.23 -2.73
C ASP A 232 43.41 -7.80 -1.84
N LEU A 233 42.55 -6.94 -1.27
CA LEU A 233 41.52 -7.35 -0.31
C LEU A 233 40.12 -7.39 -0.93
N ALA A 234 39.65 -6.25 -1.45
CA ALA A 234 38.27 -6.10 -1.89
C ALA A 234 38.06 -4.89 -2.81
N LEU A 235 37.18 -5.09 -3.80
CA LEU A 235 36.63 -4.06 -4.67
C LEU A 235 35.14 -3.90 -4.37
N THR A 236 34.70 -2.66 -4.11
CA THR A 236 33.27 -2.34 -4.02
C THR A 236 32.83 -1.73 -5.33
N CYS A 237 31.99 -2.44 -6.10
CA CYS A 237 31.52 -2.02 -7.41
C CYS A 237 30.03 -1.71 -7.38
N ILE A 238 29.65 -0.50 -7.81
CA ILE A 238 28.27 -0.15 -8.15
C ILE A 238 28.14 -0.31 -9.66
N SER A 239 27.33 -1.26 -10.12
CA SER A 239 27.20 -1.59 -11.56
C SER A 239 26.04 -0.86 -12.23
N GLY A 240 24.94 -0.66 -11.52
CA GLY A 240 23.74 -0.02 -12.05
C GLY A 240 22.89 0.61 -10.96
N HIS A 241 21.97 1.47 -11.39
CA HIS A 241 21.00 2.15 -10.55
C HIS A 241 19.61 1.86 -11.08
N VAL A 242 18.67 1.51 -10.19
CA VAL A 242 17.27 1.28 -10.51
C VAL A 242 16.41 1.99 -9.46
N GLU A 243 15.58 2.91 -9.91
CA GLU A 243 14.62 3.65 -9.10
C GLU A 243 13.20 3.32 -9.57
N LEU A 244 12.40 2.70 -8.71
CA LEU A 244 11.05 2.20 -9.05
C LEU A 244 9.93 3.21 -8.81
N GLY A 245 10.15 4.14 -7.89
CA GLY A 245 9.13 5.04 -7.35
C GLY A 245 9.71 6.40 -7.01
N ARG A 246 8.87 7.45 -7.02
CA ARG A 246 9.27 8.83 -6.68
C ARG A 246 8.49 9.37 -5.49
N VAL A 247 9.19 9.92 -4.50
CA VAL A 247 8.59 10.51 -3.29
C VAL A 247 7.66 11.70 -3.63
N SER A 248 7.96 12.43 -4.71
CA SER A 248 7.12 13.54 -5.18
C SER A 248 5.71 13.11 -5.59
N ARG A 249 5.51 11.87 -6.03
CA ARG A 249 4.18 11.39 -6.38
C ARG A 249 3.37 10.95 -5.16
N ILE A 250 4.05 10.35 -4.19
CA ILE A 250 3.47 10.01 -2.88
C ILE A 250 2.91 11.29 -2.23
N SER A 251 3.66 12.41 -2.26
CA SER A 251 3.16 13.68 -1.71
C SER A 251 1.97 14.24 -2.48
N ILE A 252 1.91 14.07 -3.80
CA ILE A 252 0.76 14.46 -4.62
C ILE A 252 -0.48 13.66 -4.25
N ASP A 253 -0.38 12.34 -4.11
CA ASP A 253 -1.52 11.47 -3.75
C ASP A 253 -2.04 11.77 -2.34
N VAL A 254 -1.14 12.07 -1.39
CA VAL A 254 -1.52 12.53 -0.05
C VAL A 254 -2.23 13.88 -0.13
N ALA A 255 -1.68 14.83 -0.89
CA ALA A 255 -2.30 16.14 -1.09
C ALA A 255 -3.67 16.04 -1.77
N LEU A 256 -3.84 15.12 -2.73
CA LEU A 256 -5.10 14.78 -3.38
C LEU A 256 -6.12 14.29 -2.35
N CYS A 257 -5.76 13.31 -1.52
CA CYS A 257 -6.64 12.81 -0.46
C CYS A 257 -7.10 13.93 0.48
N VAL A 258 -6.15 14.74 0.97
CA VAL A 258 -6.40 15.91 1.83
C VAL A 258 -7.35 16.90 1.15
N SER A 259 -7.08 17.24 -0.12
CA SER A 259 -7.87 18.20 -0.89
C SER A 259 -9.29 17.71 -1.14
N CYS A 260 -9.49 16.42 -1.45
CA CYS A 260 -10.81 15.84 -1.63
C CYS A 260 -11.64 15.92 -0.33
N VAL A 261 -11.03 15.66 0.82
CA VAL A 261 -11.74 15.70 2.10
C VAL A 261 -12.04 17.13 2.54
N LEU A 262 -11.03 18.01 2.56
CA LEU A 262 -11.23 19.39 2.97
C LEU A 262 -12.15 20.14 2.00
N GLY A 263 -11.95 19.95 0.69
CA GLY A 263 -12.78 20.58 -0.34
C GLY A 263 -14.24 20.18 -0.23
N THR A 264 -14.54 18.89 -0.12
CA THR A 264 -15.93 18.43 0.05
C THR A 264 -16.54 18.85 1.39
N ALA A 265 -15.76 18.87 2.47
CA ALA A 265 -16.21 19.36 3.77
C ALA A 265 -16.54 20.86 3.75
N VAL A 266 -15.70 21.68 3.10
CA VAL A 266 -15.95 23.13 2.93
C VAL A 266 -17.16 23.36 2.04
N VAL A 267 -17.28 22.65 0.91
CA VAL A 267 -18.44 22.76 0.01
C VAL A 267 -19.74 22.44 0.75
N GLU A 268 -19.81 21.33 1.51
CA GLU A 268 -21.01 21.01 2.29
C GLU A 268 -21.32 22.05 3.37
N ARG A 269 -20.29 22.63 4.00
CA ARG A 269 -20.48 23.69 4.99
C ARG A 269 -21.03 24.98 4.37
N LEU A 270 -20.60 25.32 3.15
CA LEU A 270 -21.09 26.47 2.42
C LEU A 270 -22.51 26.25 1.87
N LEU A 271 -22.81 25.04 1.41
CA LEU A 271 -24.14 24.68 0.91
C LEU A 271 -25.19 24.56 2.02
N ARG A 272 -24.78 24.27 3.27
CA ARG A 272 -25.69 24.00 4.39
C ARG A 272 -25.29 24.76 5.67
N PRO A 273 -25.15 26.09 5.67
CA PRO A 273 -24.52 26.84 6.76
C PRO A 273 -25.23 26.72 8.12
N THR A 274 -26.54 26.47 8.11
CA THR A 274 -27.40 26.43 9.30
C THR A 274 -27.82 25.02 9.67
N LEU A 275 -26.96 24.01 9.43
CA LEU A 275 -27.30 22.63 9.75
C LEU A 275 -27.41 22.46 11.28
N PRO A 276 -28.57 21.97 11.80
CA PRO A 276 -28.77 21.84 13.24
C PRO A 276 -27.72 20.93 13.86
N SER A 277 -27.24 21.29 15.04
CA SER A 277 -26.31 20.45 15.79
C SER A 277 -26.99 19.14 16.16
N SER A 278 -26.37 18.03 15.78
CA SER A 278 -26.82 16.71 16.22
C SER A 278 -26.64 16.62 17.74
N ARG A 279 -27.73 16.52 18.51
CA ARG A 279 -27.72 16.38 19.98
C ARG A 279 -27.45 14.93 20.41
N ILE A 280 -26.51 14.28 19.74
CA ILE A 280 -26.22 12.87 19.99
C ILE A 280 -25.08 12.77 20.99
N THR A 281 -25.38 12.27 22.18
CA THR A 281 -24.39 11.94 23.21
C THR A 281 -24.39 10.44 23.45
N SER A 282 -23.69 9.68 22.60
CA SER A 282 -23.39 8.27 22.87
C SER A 282 -21.88 8.11 23.07
N LEU A 283 -21.48 7.49 24.17
CA LEU A 283 -20.08 7.19 24.48
C LEU A 283 -19.61 5.84 23.92
N PHE A 284 -20.54 5.04 23.39
CA PHE A 284 -20.30 3.65 22.94
C PHE A 284 -19.99 3.55 21.44
N LEU A 285 -20.44 4.53 20.66
CA LEU A 285 -20.10 4.64 19.25
C LEU A 285 -18.95 5.63 19.08
N ASN A 286 -17.92 5.23 18.33
CA ASN A 286 -16.89 6.18 17.91
C ASN A 286 -17.53 7.29 17.04
N ALA A 287 -16.95 8.48 17.01
CA ALA A 287 -17.44 9.65 16.28
C ALA A 287 -17.77 9.32 14.82
N THR A 288 -16.92 8.56 14.12
CA THR A 288 -17.24 8.13 12.75
C THR A 288 -18.45 7.20 12.68
N SER A 289 -18.61 6.28 13.62
CA SER A 289 -19.76 5.39 13.65
C SER A 289 -21.05 6.17 13.92
N LEU A 290 -20.98 7.21 14.74
CA LEU A 290 -22.09 8.10 15.04
C LEU A 290 -22.50 8.95 13.84
N TYR A 291 -21.52 9.59 13.20
CA TYR A 291 -21.77 10.55 12.14
C TYR A 291 -21.80 9.94 10.73
N SER A 292 -21.37 8.69 10.54
CA SER A 292 -21.45 8.01 9.24
C SER A 292 -22.62 7.02 9.16
N SER A 293 -23.28 6.73 10.28
CA SER A 293 -24.52 5.96 10.28
C SER A 293 -25.70 6.91 10.06
N ASN A 294 -26.62 6.51 9.20
CA ASN A 294 -27.89 7.19 9.05
C ASN A 294 -28.81 6.79 10.22
N LEU A 295 -29.01 7.74 11.14
CA LEU A 295 -29.86 7.58 12.33
C LEU A 295 -31.14 8.43 12.22
N SER A 296 -31.40 9.07 11.08
CA SER A 296 -32.51 10.04 10.95
C SER A 296 -33.87 9.40 11.15
N TYR A 297 -34.04 8.14 10.73
CA TYR A 297 -35.27 7.38 10.88
C TYR A 297 -35.38 6.64 12.23
N TRP A 298 -34.34 6.72 13.07
CA TRP A 298 -34.23 6.05 14.36
C TRP A 298 -34.17 7.05 15.54
N ALA A 299 -34.79 8.23 15.38
CA ALA A 299 -34.88 9.26 16.41
C ALA A 299 -36.35 9.62 16.68
N ILE A 300 -36.73 9.66 17.95
CA ILE A 300 -38.09 10.01 18.38
C ILE A 300 -37.99 10.99 19.54
N GLY A 301 -38.44 12.23 19.32
CA GLY A 301 -38.21 13.32 20.27
C GLY A 301 -36.71 13.56 20.47
N ASP A 302 -36.25 13.51 21.72
CA ASP A 302 -34.83 13.60 22.10
C ASP A 302 -34.18 12.21 22.31
N GLU A 303 -34.92 11.11 22.10
CA GLU A 303 -34.43 9.74 22.27
C GLU A 303 -33.90 9.18 20.94
N GLN A 304 -32.70 8.61 21.00
CA GLN A 304 -32.06 8.05 19.82
C GLN A 304 -31.81 6.56 19.93
N TYR A 305 -32.04 5.90 18.81
CA TYR A 305 -31.96 4.48 18.62
C TYR A 305 -31.03 4.16 17.46
N THR A 306 -30.51 2.94 17.43
CA THR A 306 -29.84 2.37 16.28
C THR A 306 -30.35 0.95 16.06
N ASP A 307 -30.39 0.52 14.82
CA ASP A 307 -30.60 -0.90 14.54
C ASP A 307 -29.39 -1.72 15.03
N ARG A 308 -29.65 -2.96 15.45
CA ARG A 308 -28.63 -3.83 16.04
C ARG A 308 -27.58 -4.31 15.02
N MET A 309 -27.87 -4.28 13.72
CA MET A 309 -26.91 -4.60 12.68
C MET A 309 -25.88 -3.47 12.51
N SER A 310 -26.33 -2.23 12.46
CA SER A 310 -25.47 -1.03 12.49
C SER A 310 -24.66 -0.94 13.78
N ALA A 311 -25.26 -1.32 14.93
CA ALA A 311 -24.53 -1.44 16.19
C ALA A 311 -23.39 -2.47 16.10
N ALA A 312 -23.66 -3.66 15.55
CA ALA A 312 -22.65 -4.71 15.37
C ALA A 312 -21.51 -4.27 14.41
N MET A 313 -21.84 -3.61 13.30
CA MET A 313 -20.82 -2.98 12.43
C MET A 313 -20.00 -1.94 13.19
N GLY A 314 -20.66 -1.19 14.07
CA GLY A 314 -20.06 -0.25 15.01
C GLY A 314 -19.27 -0.90 16.15
N GLY A 315 -19.18 -2.23 16.24
CA GLY A 315 -18.43 -2.96 17.28
C GLY A 315 -19.22 -3.30 18.55
N LEU A 316 -20.53 -3.11 18.53
CA LEU A 316 -21.43 -3.38 19.65
C LEU A 316 -22.22 -4.66 19.39
N PHE A 317 -21.82 -5.75 20.02
CA PHE A 317 -22.55 -7.02 19.95
C PHE A 317 -23.68 -7.02 20.96
N THR A 318 -24.87 -7.43 20.52
CA THR A 318 -26.06 -7.43 21.37
C THR A 318 -26.71 -8.80 21.37
N TRP A 319 -27.15 -9.24 22.54
CA TRP A 319 -28.03 -10.41 22.67
C TRP A 319 -29.05 -10.18 23.78
N ARG A 320 -30.12 -10.99 23.79
CA ARG A 320 -31.14 -10.93 24.83
C ARG A 320 -31.03 -12.17 25.70
N TYR A 321 -31.03 -11.97 27.01
CA TYR A 321 -31.02 -13.06 27.97
C TYR A 321 -31.94 -12.72 29.14
N ARG A 322 -32.89 -13.60 29.46
CA ARG A 322 -33.88 -13.45 30.55
C ARG A 322 -34.65 -12.11 30.55
N GLY A 323 -34.88 -11.52 29.37
CA GLY A 323 -35.60 -10.25 29.22
C GLY A 323 -34.71 -9.03 29.11
N ASP A 324 -33.46 -9.10 29.59
CA ASP A 324 -32.51 -7.99 29.51
C ASP A 324 -31.71 -7.99 28.21
N MET A 325 -31.28 -6.79 27.78
CA MET A 325 -30.41 -6.63 26.62
C MET A 325 -28.96 -6.53 27.09
N HIS A 326 -28.16 -7.52 26.68
CA HIS A 326 -26.73 -7.54 26.92
C HIS A 326 -26.00 -6.92 25.74
N LEU A 327 -25.01 -6.09 26.05
CA LEU A 327 -24.19 -5.36 25.10
C LEU A 327 -22.71 -5.66 25.39
N PHE A 328 -21.97 -6.12 24.39
CA PHE A 328 -20.52 -6.26 24.47
C PHE A 328 -19.87 -5.32 23.46
N ASP A 329 -19.08 -4.37 23.96
CA ASP A 329 -18.29 -3.47 23.14
C ASP A 329 -16.89 -4.05 22.92
N ILE A 330 -16.59 -4.41 21.67
CA ILE A 330 -15.30 -4.99 21.28
C ILE A 330 -14.15 -4.00 21.43
N LYS A 331 -14.42 -2.69 21.39
CA LYS A 331 -13.38 -1.65 21.48
C LYS A 331 -12.85 -1.55 22.89
N SER A 332 -13.76 -1.46 23.86
CA SER A 332 -13.43 -1.32 25.27
C SER A 332 -13.31 -2.66 26.00
N TRP A 333 -13.68 -3.77 25.37
CA TRP A 333 -13.76 -5.11 25.97
C TRP A 333 -14.64 -5.12 27.23
N ARG A 334 -15.74 -4.36 27.19
CA ARG A 334 -16.66 -4.22 28.32
C ARG A 334 -18.04 -4.76 27.97
N HIS A 335 -18.67 -5.34 28.98
CA HIS A 335 -20.02 -5.87 28.92
C HIS A 335 -20.97 -4.99 29.75
N PHE A 336 -22.11 -4.66 29.18
CA PHE A 336 -23.14 -3.82 29.77
C PHE A 336 -24.50 -4.50 29.66
N VAL A 337 -25.37 -4.22 30.62
CA VAL A 337 -26.75 -4.71 30.61
C VAL A 337 -27.67 -3.50 30.57
N VAL A 338 -28.58 -3.50 29.61
CA VAL A 338 -29.56 -2.45 29.38
C VAL A 338 -30.94 -3.06 29.56
N ALA A 339 -31.71 -2.51 30.50
CA ALA A 339 -33.09 -2.91 30.69
C ALA A 339 -33.93 -2.47 29.46
N PRO A 340 -34.80 -3.35 28.92
CA PRO A 340 -35.63 -3.01 27.77
C PRO A 340 -36.61 -1.88 28.11
N GLU A 341 -36.86 -1.00 27.14
CA GLU A 341 -37.91 0.01 27.27
C GLU A 341 -39.30 -0.64 27.23
N THR A 342 -40.15 -0.22 28.16
CA THR A 342 -41.56 -0.62 28.24
C THR A 342 -42.39 -0.06 27.10
N MET A 343 -41.97 1.07 26.50
CA MET A 343 -42.59 1.69 25.33
C MET A 343 -41.52 2.02 24.29
N CYS A 344 -41.14 1.02 23.47
CA CYS A 344 -40.33 1.25 22.27
C CYS A 344 -41.25 1.15 21.04
N PRO A 345 -41.35 2.20 20.21
CA PRO A 345 -42.21 2.21 19.02
C PRO A 345 -41.64 1.39 17.85
N PHE A 346 -40.38 0.95 17.97
CA PHE A 346 -39.72 0.08 17.01
C PHE A 346 -39.76 -1.39 17.45
N PRO A 347 -39.56 -2.36 16.53
CA PRO A 347 -39.48 -3.76 16.89
C PRO A 347 -38.38 -3.99 17.93
N ALA A 348 -38.78 -4.36 19.15
CA ALA A 348 -37.86 -4.45 20.27
C ALA A 348 -36.68 -5.42 19.96
N SER A 349 -36.89 -6.42 19.13
CA SER A 349 -35.85 -7.36 18.70
C SER A 349 -34.75 -6.72 17.84
N ALA A 350 -35.03 -5.63 17.13
CA ALA A 350 -34.15 -5.04 16.12
C ALA A 350 -33.43 -3.76 16.60
N VAL A 351 -33.83 -3.20 17.74
CA VAL A 351 -33.39 -1.87 18.18
C VAL A 351 -32.51 -1.88 19.42
N LEU A 352 -31.54 -0.97 19.45
CA LEU A 352 -30.71 -0.63 20.58
C LEU A 352 -30.92 0.86 20.97
N PRO A 353 -31.40 1.17 22.19
CA PRO A 353 -31.57 2.55 22.65
C PRO A 353 -30.21 3.15 23.05
N LEU A 354 -29.65 4.04 22.24
CA LEU A 354 -28.33 4.64 22.48
C LEU A 354 -28.33 5.63 23.66
N HIS A 355 -29.46 6.27 23.92
CA HIS A 355 -29.59 7.33 24.92
C HIS A 355 -29.54 6.84 26.38
N ARG A 356 -29.83 5.56 26.63
CA ARG A 356 -29.78 4.95 27.97
C ARG A 356 -28.43 4.36 28.35
N ILE A 357 -27.52 4.28 27.37
CA ILE A 357 -26.20 3.69 27.54
C ILE A 357 -25.24 4.86 27.77
N ARG A 358 -24.98 5.17 29.04
CA ARG A 358 -24.01 6.19 29.46
C ARG A 358 -22.72 5.56 29.94
#